data_AF-A0A1B9AQ81-F1
#
_entry.id   AF-A0A1B9AQ81-F1
#
_cell.length_a   1.000
_cell.length_b   1.000
_cell.length_c   1.000
_cell.angle_alpha   90.00
_cell.angle_beta   90.00
_cell.angle_gamma   90.00
#
_symmetry.space_group_name_H-M   'P 1'
#
loop_
_entity.id
_entity.type
_entity.pdbx_description
1 polymer ?
#
loop_
_entity_poly.entity_id
_entity_poly.type
_entity_poly.pdbx_seq_one_letter_code
_entity_poly.pdbx_strand_id
1 'polypeptide(L)'
;MFVVTGLTNMSGERVCMSVYDTEAQCYRRPISQQRITQYTVQNIRPFSIVNLVPIPQGVLATLPHIEDVHIQNTPIFREIGRLDQEEQELFLSDISENSVLDIFGHDFWGQPYLNEYRGKFYVRPNQGIRSLGTIEVDYVRLYEDNFNNRKLKVDFTDMLGNFYSNIPYVSIEQNGWQNRNDFINTFNYGENSRKFVRLSLARAFRPDNWHEPVCFLQVSCIHIY
;
A
#
# COMPACT_ATOMS: atom_id res chain seq x y z
N MET A 1 -18.76 1.63 -4.78
CA MET A 1 -18.40 0.25 -4.33
C MET A 1 -16.99 0.30 -3.75
N PHE A 2 -16.67 -0.47 -2.71
CA PHE A 2 -15.32 -0.45 -2.12
C PHE A 2 -14.57 -1.76 -2.41
N VAL A 3 -13.48 -1.66 -3.15
CA VAL A 3 -12.59 -2.79 -3.48
C VAL A 3 -11.38 -2.73 -2.57
N VAL A 4 -11.07 -3.80 -1.85
CA VAL A 4 -9.88 -3.87 -0.98
C VAL A 4 -8.62 -3.90 -1.84
N THR A 5 -7.74 -2.92 -1.65
CA THR A 5 -6.49 -2.79 -2.43
C THR A 5 -5.25 -3.22 -1.65
N GLY A 6 -5.38 -3.41 -0.33
CA GLY A 6 -4.25 -3.81 0.49
C GLY A 6 -4.62 -4.08 1.93
N LEU A 7 -3.95 -5.06 2.50
CA LEU A 7 -4.00 -5.40 3.92
C LEU A 7 -2.56 -5.42 4.44
N THR A 8 -2.23 -4.49 5.32
CA THR A 8 -0.88 -4.28 5.83
C THR A 8 -0.79 -4.68 7.30
N ASN A 9 0.21 -5.49 7.64
CA ASN A 9 0.50 -5.82 9.03
C ASN A 9 1.02 -4.57 9.77
N MET A 10 0.37 -4.22 10.87
CA MET A 10 0.86 -3.22 11.81
C MET A 10 1.45 -3.92 13.05
N SER A 11 1.87 -3.14 14.05
CA SER A 11 2.34 -3.75 15.30
C SER A 11 1.21 -4.43 16.08
N GLY A 12 1.52 -5.62 16.63
CA GLY A 12 0.56 -6.51 17.27
C GLY A 12 -0.34 -7.20 16.25
N GLU A 13 -1.60 -7.42 16.61
CA GLU A 13 -2.60 -8.04 15.73
C GLU A 13 -3.32 -7.04 14.82
N ARG A 14 -2.89 -5.78 14.81
CA ARG A 14 -3.55 -4.71 14.07
C ARG A 14 -3.26 -4.82 12.58
N VAL A 15 -4.28 -4.53 11.77
CA VAL A 15 -4.19 -4.50 10.31
C VAL A 15 -4.61 -3.13 9.82
N CYS A 16 -3.82 -2.55 8.93
CA CYS A 16 -4.23 -1.40 8.15
C CYS A 16 -4.86 -1.92 6.86
N MET A 17 -6.15 -1.66 6.66
CA MET A 17 -6.85 -1.95 5.42
C MET A 17 -6.90 -0.69 4.56
N SER A 18 -6.65 -0.84 3.27
CA SER A 18 -7.01 0.18 2.27
C SER A 18 -8.02 -0.37 1.30
N VAL A 19 -8.88 0.52 0.83
CA VAL A 19 -9.83 0.25 -0.24
C VAL A 19 -9.73 1.33 -1.30
N TYR A 20 -10.27 1.04 -2.47
CA TYR A 20 -10.58 2.01 -3.50
C TYR A 20 -12.10 2.17 -3.58
N ASP A 21 -12.56 3.40 -3.48
CA ASP A 21 -13.95 3.78 -3.72
C ASP A 21 -14.13 4.01 -5.21
N THR A 22 -14.78 3.06 -5.89
CA THR A 22 -14.96 3.10 -7.34
C THR A 22 -15.93 4.19 -7.80
N GLU A 23 -16.79 4.68 -6.92
CA GLU A 23 -17.75 5.74 -7.26
C GLU A 23 -17.09 7.11 -7.15
N ALA A 24 -16.32 7.34 -6.08
CA ALA A 24 -15.56 8.56 -5.88
C ALA A 24 -14.18 8.55 -6.58
N GLN A 25 -13.81 7.46 -7.24
CA GLN A 25 -12.50 7.20 -7.85
C GLN A 25 -11.32 7.62 -6.98
N CYS A 26 -11.31 7.16 -5.72
CA CYS A 26 -10.25 7.50 -4.79
C CYS A 26 -9.94 6.38 -3.79
N TYR A 27 -8.71 6.40 -3.28
CA TYR A 27 -8.35 5.53 -2.16
C TYR A 27 -8.98 6.01 -0.86
N ARG A 28 -9.37 5.04 -0.02
CA ARG A 28 -9.81 5.26 1.35
C ARG A 28 -9.06 4.32 2.29
N ARG A 29 -8.73 4.83 3.47
CA ARG A 29 -8.20 4.04 4.58
C ARG A 29 -9.22 4.07 5.73
N PRO A 30 -10.06 3.02 5.87
CA PRO A 30 -11.03 2.96 6.96
C PRO A 30 -10.34 2.92 8.33
N ILE A 31 -10.74 3.83 9.21
CA ILE A 31 -10.30 3.94 10.60
C ILE A 31 -11.49 3.64 11.52
N SER A 32 -11.45 2.47 12.15
CA SER A 32 -12.47 2.04 13.13
C SER A 32 -12.06 2.39 14.56
N GLN A 33 -13.03 2.76 15.40
CA GLN A 33 -12.82 2.97 16.84
C GLN A 33 -12.36 1.70 17.55
N GLN A 34 -12.82 0.52 17.10
CA GLN A 34 -12.49 -0.77 17.71
C GLN A 34 -11.16 -1.35 17.21
N ARG A 35 -10.45 -0.63 16.33
CA ARG A 35 -9.25 -1.05 15.59
C ARG A 35 -9.54 -2.25 14.67
N ILE A 36 -8.95 -2.22 13.47
CA ILE A 36 -9.01 -3.34 12.54
C ILE A 36 -7.89 -4.32 12.95
N THR A 37 -8.23 -5.60 13.12
CA THR A 37 -7.30 -6.66 13.51
C THR A 37 -7.34 -7.82 12.52
N GLN A 38 -6.35 -8.73 12.59
CA GLN A 38 -6.31 -9.93 11.74
C GLN A 38 -7.61 -10.76 11.82
N TYR A 39 -8.22 -10.85 13.00
CA TYR A 39 -9.51 -11.52 13.18
C TYR A 39 -10.64 -10.83 12.39
N THR A 40 -10.69 -9.49 12.41
CA THR A 40 -11.74 -8.73 11.70
C THR A 40 -11.67 -8.84 10.18
N VAL A 41 -10.50 -9.19 9.63
CA VAL A 41 -10.24 -9.30 8.18
C VAL A 41 -9.86 -10.73 7.73
N GLN A 42 -10.08 -11.74 8.57
CA GLN A 42 -9.60 -13.11 8.31
C GLN A 42 -10.12 -13.71 6.99
N ASN A 43 -11.28 -13.25 6.52
CA ASN A 43 -11.92 -13.67 5.26
C ASN A 43 -11.82 -12.60 4.15
N ILE A 44 -11.08 -11.52 4.38
CA ILE A 44 -10.87 -10.45 3.40
C ILE A 44 -9.50 -10.63 2.76
N ARG A 45 -9.41 -10.42 1.44
CA ARG A 45 -8.19 -10.47 0.65
C ARG A 45 -8.12 -9.23 -0.25
N PRO A 46 -6.97 -8.93 -0.86
CA PRO A 46 -6.95 -8.01 -1.98
C PRO A 46 -8.01 -8.39 -3.04
N PHE A 47 -8.67 -7.38 -3.57
CA PHE A 47 -9.80 -7.41 -4.50
C PHE A 47 -11.14 -7.88 -3.94
N SER A 48 -11.22 -8.19 -2.65
CA SER A 48 -12.51 -8.37 -1.97
C SER A 48 -13.33 -7.09 -2.07
N ILE A 49 -14.61 -7.22 -2.39
CA ILE A 49 -15.60 -6.15 -2.36
C ILE A 49 -16.22 -6.12 -0.96
N VAL A 50 -16.21 -4.95 -0.33
CA VAL A 50 -16.74 -4.75 1.02
C VAL A 50 -17.71 -3.59 1.07
N ASN A 51 -18.64 -3.62 2.03
CA ASN A 51 -19.47 -2.47 2.35
C ASN A 51 -18.80 -1.64 3.45
N LEU A 52 -18.58 -0.35 3.17
CA LEU A 52 -18.16 0.63 4.17
C LEU A 52 -19.23 1.71 4.30
N VAL A 53 -19.45 2.16 5.53
CA VAL A 53 -20.31 3.31 5.82
C VAL A 53 -19.42 4.36 6.48
N PRO A 54 -18.88 5.32 5.70
CA PRO A 54 -18.10 6.42 6.24
C PRO A 54 -18.94 7.26 7.20
N ILE A 55 -18.36 7.66 8.32
CA ILE A 55 -18.97 8.66 9.21
C ILE A 55 -18.60 10.04 8.68
N PRO A 56 -19.56 10.94 8.45
CA PRO A 56 -19.28 12.30 7.99
C PRO A 56 -18.47 13.19 8.95
N GLN A 57 -18.17 12.73 10.18
CA GLN A 57 -17.55 13.56 11.21
C GLN A 57 -16.02 13.54 11.14
N GLY A 58 -15.46 14.72 10.87
CA GLY A 58 -14.06 15.09 11.11
C GLY A 58 -13.09 14.34 10.23
N VAL A 59 -12.84 14.85 9.01
CA VAL A 59 -11.80 14.30 8.16
C VAL A 59 -10.47 14.42 8.91
N LEU A 60 -9.86 13.28 9.29
CA LEU A 60 -8.50 13.21 9.82
C LEU A 60 -7.44 13.49 8.73
N ALA A 61 -7.86 14.04 7.59
CA ALA A 61 -7.04 14.26 6.41
C ALA A 61 -5.92 15.23 6.75
N THR A 62 -4.79 14.64 7.09
CA THR A 62 -3.52 15.29 7.28
C THR A 62 -2.62 14.75 6.20
N LEU A 63 -1.98 15.64 5.44
CA LEU A 63 -1.05 15.20 4.42
C LEU A 63 0.10 14.39 5.05
N PRO A 64 0.52 13.28 4.42
CA PRO A 64 0.03 12.74 3.15
C PRO A 64 -1.20 11.81 3.28
N HIS A 65 -1.65 11.46 4.49
CA HIS A 65 -2.71 10.47 4.76
C HIS A 65 -4.14 11.02 4.63
N ILE A 66 -4.45 11.70 3.53
CA ILE A 66 -5.78 12.28 3.28
C ILE A 66 -6.89 11.24 3.09
N GLU A 67 -6.52 9.99 2.84
CA GLU A 67 -7.45 8.88 2.56
C GLU A 67 -8.14 8.37 3.82
N ASP A 68 -7.71 8.80 5.00
CA ASP A 68 -8.26 8.36 6.26
C ASP A 68 -9.73 8.74 6.41
N VAL A 69 -10.57 7.74 6.64
CA VAL A 69 -12.00 7.94 6.86
C VAL A 69 -12.46 7.14 8.07
N HIS A 70 -13.15 7.81 8.99
CA HIS A 70 -13.83 7.10 10.07
C HIS A 70 -15.00 6.29 9.52
N ILE A 71 -15.22 5.09 10.05
CA ILE A 71 -16.33 4.21 9.66
C ILE A 71 -17.21 3.88 10.86
N GLN A 72 -18.51 3.76 10.61
CA GLN A 72 -19.56 3.68 11.65
C GLN A 72 -19.51 2.38 12.48
N ASN A 73 -18.84 1.34 11.99
CA ASN A 73 -18.86 -0.01 12.57
C ASN A 73 -17.46 -0.64 12.65
N THR A 74 -17.30 -1.67 13.50
CA THR A 74 -16.99 -3.05 13.04
C THR A 74 -16.95 -4.02 14.22
N PRO A 75 -17.58 -5.21 14.11
CA PRO A 75 -16.95 -6.40 14.65
C PRO A 75 -16.24 -7.22 13.57
N ILE A 76 -16.77 -7.32 12.34
CA ILE A 76 -16.18 -8.16 11.25
C ILE A 76 -16.48 -7.54 9.88
N PHE A 77 -15.48 -7.44 9.00
CA PHE A 77 -15.70 -7.10 7.59
C PHE A 77 -16.27 -8.30 6.83
N ARG A 78 -17.33 -8.09 6.06
CA ARG A 78 -17.94 -9.12 5.21
C ARG A 78 -17.56 -8.86 3.76
N GLU A 79 -16.91 -9.84 3.15
CA GLU A 79 -16.78 -9.91 1.69
C GLU A 79 -18.17 -10.16 1.09
N ILE A 80 -18.59 -9.27 0.18
CA ILE A 80 -19.86 -9.40 -0.56
C ILE A 80 -19.64 -9.86 -2.01
N GLY A 81 -18.38 -9.95 -2.43
CA GLY A 81 -17.93 -10.41 -3.74
C GLY A 81 -16.42 -10.22 -3.84
N ARG A 82 -15.81 -10.70 -4.92
CA ARG A 82 -14.39 -10.51 -5.22
C ARG A 82 -14.22 -10.43 -6.72
N LEU A 83 -13.37 -9.50 -7.17
CA LEU A 83 -13.05 -9.41 -8.59
C LEU A 83 -12.37 -10.70 -9.06
N ASP A 84 -12.73 -11.20 -10.24
CA ASP A 84 -12.02 -12.29 -10.89
C ASP A 84 -10.68 -11.83 -11.49
N GLN A 85 -9.90 -12.73 -12.10
CA GLN A 85 -8.56 -12.39 -12.57
C GLN A 85 -8.55 -11.31 -13.68
N GLU A 86 -9.50 -11.36 -14.61
CA GLU A 86 -9.61 -10.39 -15.71
C GLU A 86 -10.06 -9.03 -15.16
N GLU A 87 -11.06 -9.03 -14.28
CA GLU A 87 -11.53 -7.83 -13.59
C GLU A 87 -10.43 -7.19 -12.74
N GLN A 88 -9.59 -7.99 -12.09
CA GLN A 88 -8.47 -7.49 -11.30
C GLN A 88 -7.42 -6.76 -12.15
N GLU A 89 -7.03 -7.33 -13.29
CA GLU A 89 -6.04 -6.72 -14.17
C GLU A 89 -6.56 -5.39 -14.75
N LEU A 90 -7.83 -5.37 -15.19
CA LEU A 90 -8.49 -4.17 -15.67
C LEU A 90 -8.60 -3.11 -14.57
N PHE A 91 -9.03 -3.53 -13.38
CA PHE A 91 -9.14 -2.64 -12.22
C PHE A 91 -7.79 -2.04 -11.83
N LEU A 92 -6.71 -2.83 -11.78
CA LEU A 92 -5.38 -2.33 -11.49
C LEU A 92 -4.89 -1.36 -12.55
N SER A 93 -5.16 -1.65 -13.83
CA SER A 93 -4.80 -0.75 -14.93
C SER A 93 -5.53 0.60 -14.81
N ASP A 94 -6.81 0.59 -14.44
CA ASP A 94 -7.65 1.80 -14.28
C ASP A 94 -7.18 2.69 -13.12
N ILE A 95 -6.78 2.10 -11.99
CA ILE A 95 -6.36 2.88 -10.80
C ILE A 95 -4.86 3.19 -10.76
N SER A 96 -4.08 2.70 -11.73
CA SER A 96 -2.63 2.87 -11.73
C SER A 96 -2.21 4.26 -12.19
N GLU A 97 -1.19 4.77 -11.52
CA GLU A 97 -0.48 5.98 -11.91
C GLU A 97 0.75 5.62 -12.74
N ASN A 98 1.28 6.56 -13.53
CA ASN A 98 2.42 6.27 -14.41
C ASN A 98 3.74 6.11 -13.64
N SER A 99 3.86 6.77 -12.49
CA SER A 99 5.09 6.76 -11.69
C SER A 99 4.82 6.91 -10.20
N VAL A 100 5.83 6.59 -9.39
CA VAL A 100 5.79 6.82 -7.94
C VAL A 100 5.61 8.32 -7.62
N LEU A 101 6.19 9.19 -8.47
CA LEU A 101 6.10 10.63 -8.29
C LEU A 101 4.70 11.18 -8.59
N ASP A 102 3.94 10.54 -9.48
CA ASP A 102 2.53 10.90 -9.73
C ASP A 102 1.62 10.54 -8.53
N ILE A 103 2.02 9.54 -7.74
CA ILE A 103 1.31 9.22 -6.51
C ILE A 103 1.55 10.31 -5.46
N PHE A 104 2.80 10.67 -5.19
CA PHE A 104 3.13 11.54 -4.06
C PHE A 104 3.19 13.03 -4.41
N GLY A 105 3.30 13.37 -5.69
CA GLY A 105 3.26 14.72 -6.23
C GLY A 105 4.56 15.50 -6.12
N HIS A 106 4.48 16.76 -6.54
CA HIS A 106 5.56 17.74 -6.55
C HIS A 106 5.15 19.01 -5.82
N ASP A 107 6.12 19.76 -5.31
CA ASP A 107 5.90 21.07 -4.70
C ASP A 107 5.62 22.17 -5.73
N PHE A 108 5.42 23.40 -5.26
CA PHE A 108 5.15 24.56 -6.10
C PHE A 108 6.26 24.85 -7.13
N TRP A 109 7.49 24.42 -6.86
CA TRP A 109 8.64 24.60 -7.73
C TRP A 109 8.89 23.39 -8.64
N GLY A 110 7.99 22.40 -8.62
CA GLY A 110 8.12 21.17 -9.40
C GLY A 110 9.12 20.16 -8.83
N GLN A 111 9.55 20.31 -7.57
CA GLN A 111 10.42 19.33 -6.91
C GLN A 111 9.59 18.19 -6.31
N PRO A 112 10.00 16.92 -6.43
CA PRO A 112 9.22 15.80 -5.92
C PRO A 112 9.12 15.86 -4.39
N TYR A 113 7.93 15.57 -3.84
CA TYR A 113 7.75 15.44 -2.40
C TYR A 113 8.41 14.18 -1.83
N LEU A 114 8.61 13.16 -2.68
CA LEU A 114 9.33 11.95 -2.30
C LEU A 114 10.83 12.24 -2.26
N ASN A 115 11.39 12.18 -1.06
CA ASN A 115 12.81 12.38 -0.80
C ASN A 115 13.49 11.03 -0.59
N GLU A 116 14.80 10.98 -0.86
CA GLU A 116 15.65 9.83 -0.53
C GLU A 116 16.73 10.24 0.47
N TYR A 117 16.94 9.44 1.50
CA TYR A 117 18.09 9.57 2.40
C TYR A 117 18.62 8.21 2.81
N ARG A 118 19.88 7.93 2.43
CA ARG A 118 20.58 6.66 2.70
C ARG A 118 19.79 5.44 2.20
N GLY A 119 19.30 5.47 0.96
CA GLY A 119 18.54 4.36 0.37
C GLY A 119 17.15 4.16 0.98
N LYS A 120 16.60 5.18 1.65
CA LYS A 120 15.24 5.15 2.19
C LYS A 120 14.43 6.29 1.60
N PHE A 121 13.26 5.95 1.08
CA PHE A 121 12.34 6.90 0.46
C PHE A 121 11.27 7.33 1.47
N TYR A 122 10.97 8.62 1.51
CA TYR A 122 10.04 9.19 2.48
C TYR A 122 9.40 10.48 1.99
N VAL A 123 8.27 10.82 2.59
CA VAL A 123 7.63 12.14 2.48
C VAL A 123 7.55 12.74 3.88
N ARG A 124 7.70 14.06 4.00
CA ARG A 124 7.55 14.74 5.30
C ARG A 124 6.07 14.85 5.69
N PRO A 125 5.76 14.93 7.00
CA PRO A 125 4.42 15.26 7.46
C PRO A 125 3.95 16.59 6.86
N ASN A 126 2.65 16.70 6.55
CA ASN A 126 2.03 17.85 5.92
C ASN A 126 2.51 18.15 4.48
N GLN A 127 3.21 17.22 3.84
CA GLN A 127 3.63 17.28 2.43
C GLN A 127 3.07 16.10 1.63
N GLY A 128 3.24 16.14 0.31
CA GLY A 128 2.67 15.17 -0.63
C GLY A 128 1.24 15.54 -1.03
N ILE A 129 0.66 14.72 -1.91
CA ILE A 129 -0.75 14.85 -2.30
C ILE A 129 -1.63 13.75 -1.72
N ARG A 130 -1.08 12.54 -1.53
CA ARG A 130 -1.74 11.37 -0.94
C ARG A 130 -0.70 10.38 -0.42
N SER A 131 -1.13 9.34 0.28
CA SER A 131 -0.27 8.34 0.92
C SER A 131 -0.40 6.95 0.32
N LEU A 132 -1.35 6.73 -0.59
CA LEU A 132 -1.66 5.46 -1.24
C LEU A 132 -1.67 5.61 -2.75
N GLY A 133 -1.22 4.57 -3.46
CA GLY A 133 -1.34 4.49 -4.91
C GLY A 133 -0.95 3.12 -5.44
N THR A 134 -1.26 2.88 -6.71
CA THR A 134 -0.83 1.70 -7.47
C THR A 134 -0.08 2.21 -8.69
N ILE A 135 0.97 1.50 -9.08
CA ILE A 135 1.66 1.72 -10.36
C ILE A 135 1.83 0.38 -11.08
N GLU A 136 1.85 0.43 -12.40
CA GLU A 136 2.47 -0.62 -13.21
C GLU A 136 4.00 -0.47 -13.11
N VAL A 137 4.74 -1.59 -13.15
CA VAL A 137 6.20 -1.60 -13.06
C VAL A 137 6.80 -2.49 -14.13
N ASP A 138 7.92 -2.06 -14.69
CA ASP A 138 8.70 -2.84 -15.65
C ASP A 138 9.44 -4.00 -14.95
N TYR A 139 9.95 -3.69 -13.76
CA TYR A 139 10.73 -4.61 -12.95
C TYR A 139 10.22 -4.62 -11.51
N VAL A 140 10.14 -5.82 -10.91
CA VAL A 140 9.94 -5.99 -9.47
C VAL A 140 10.72 -7.20 -9.00
N ARG A 141 11.32 -7.08 -7.81
CA ARG A 141 11.99 -8.17 -7.12
C ARG A 141 11.67 -8.11 -5.64
N LEU A 142 11.05 -9.17 -5.14
CA LEU A 142 10.89 -9.40 -3.72
C LEU A 142 12.09 -10.21 -3.20
N TYR A 143 12.63 -9.85 -2.04
CA TYR A 143 13.73 -10.58 -1.42
C TYR A 143 13.73 -10.41 0.09
N GLU A 144 14.54 -11.23 0.75
CA GLU A 144 14.76 -11.16 2.19
C GLU A 144 16.04 -10.37 2.51
N ASP A 145 15.94 -9.37 3.37
CA ASP A 145 17.09 -8.61 3.86
C ASP A 145 17.77 -9.37 5.00
N ASN A 146 18.92 -9.99 4.67
CA ASN A 146 19.72 -10.77 5.60
C ASN A 146 20.31 -9.95 6.77
N PHE A 147 20.36 -8.61 6.66
CA PHE A 147 20.93 -7.74 7.69
C PHE A 147 19.89 -7.19 8.67
N ASN A 148 18.61 -7.19 8.32
CA ASN A 148 17.55 -6.52 9.08
C ASN A 148 16.46 -7.50 9.54
N ASN A 149 16.84 -8.44 10.40
CA ASN A 149 15.94 -9.46 10.95
C ASN A 149 15.13 -10.21 9.88
N ARG A 150 15.74 -10.45 8.71
CA ARG A 150 15.11 -11.22 7.63
C ARG A 150 13.78 -10.62 7.16
N LYS A 151 13.63 -9.29 7.22
CA LYS A 151 12.43 -8.60 6.71
C LYS A 151 12.39 -8.65 5.18
N LEU A 152 11.18 -8.74 4.61
CA LEU A 152 11.02 -8.68 3.16
C LEU A 152 11.18 -7.26 2.63
N LYS A 153 11.86 -7.16 1.49
CA LYS A 153 12.17 -5.94 0.77
C LYS A 153 11.82 -6.09 -0.70
N VAL A 154 11.50 -4.96 -1.33
CA VAL A 154 11.19 -4.87 -2.74
C VAL A 154 12.15 -3.90 -3.39
N ASP A 155 12.72 -4.33 -4.51
CA ASP A 155 13.29 -3.45 -5.52
C ASP A 155 12.33 -3.42 -6.71
N PHE A 156 12.10 -2.26 -7.32
CA PHE A 156 11.26 -2.15 -8.51
C PHE A 156 11.65 -0.95 -9.37
N THR A 157 11.26 -1.00 -10.65
CA THR A 157 11.43 0.10 -11.60
C THR A 157 10.05 0.49 -12.12
N ASP A 158 9.66 1.76 -11.96
CA ASP A 158 8.40 2.24 -12.53
C ASP A 158 8.45 2.30 -14.07
N MET A 159 7.30 2.55 -14.73
CA MET A 159 7.21 2.59 -16.19
C MET A 159 8.01 3.76 -16.82
N LEU A 160 8.48 4.72 -16.02
CA LEU A 160 9.34 5.82 -16.48
C LEU A 160 10.84 5.53 -16.31
N GLY A 161 11.19 4.35 -15.77
CA GLY A 161 12.58 3.94 -15.58
C GLY A 161 13.20 4.37 -14.25
N ASN A 162 12.42 4.92 -13.31
CA ASN A 162 12.93 5.27 -11.99
C ASN A 162 13.06 4.01 -11.12
N PHE A 163 14.25 3.78 -10.57
CA PHE A 163 14.54 2.62 -9.75
C PHE A 163 14.41 2.92 -8.26
N TYR A 164 13.69 2.06 -7.55
CA TYR A 164 13.46 2.12 -6.11
C TYR A 164 13.95 0.84 -5.47
N SER A 165 14.90 0.94 -4.54
CA SER A 165 15.49 -0.22 -3.88
C SER A 165 15.25 -0.22 -2.37
N ASN A 166 15.28 -1.42 -1.79
CA ASN A 166 15.24 -1.67 -0.36
C ASN A 166 13.94 -1.18 0.32
N ILE A 167 12.84 -1.18 -0.44
CA ILE A 167 11.53 -0.73 0.04
C ILE A 167 10.91 -1.82 0.92
N PRO A 168 10.48 -1.52 2.17
CA PRO A 168 9.83 -2.53 3.02
C PRO A 168 8.57 -3.13 2.38
N TYR A 169 8.48 -4.47 2.36
CA TYR A 169 7.25 -5.18 2.01
C TYR A 169 6.42 -5.48 3.25
N VAL A 170 5.18 -5.00 3.30
CA VAL A 170 4.36 -4.97 4.53
C VAL A 170 3.00 -5.66 4.40
N SER A 171 2.73 -6.39 3.31
CA SER A 171 1.49 -7.15 3.12
C SER A 171 1.26 -8.18 4.23
N ILE A 172 0.01 -8.39 4.63
CA ILE A 172 -0.37 -9.51 5.50
C ILE A 172 -0.22 -10.87 4.80
N GLU A 173 -0.29 -10.90 3.47
CA GLU A 173 -0.29 -12.14 2.68
C GLU A 173 0.97 -12.97 2.93
N GLN A 174 2.10 -12.32 3.27
CA GLN A 174 3.34 -13.00 3.63
C GLN A 174 3.21 -13.97 4.83
N ASN A 175 2.19 -13.80 5.68
CA ASN A 175 1.94 -14.68 6.84
C ASN A 175 1.23 -15.99 6.46
N GLY A 176 0.57 -16.04 5.30
CA GLY A 176 -0.20 -17.21 4.85
C GLY A 176 0.66 -18.32 4.26
N TRP A 177 1.95 -18.06 4.02
CA TRP A 177 2.85 -18.99 3.33
C TRP A 177 3.68 -19.79 4.32
N GLN A 178 3.62 -21.12 4.21
CA GLN A 178 4.43 -22.02 5.02
C GLN A 178 5.92 -21.92 4.67
N ASN A 179 6.22 -21.67 3.39
CA ASN A 179 7.58 -21.49 2.89
C ASN A 179 7.75 -20.08 2.29
N ARG A 180 8.62 -19.29 2.93
CA ARG A 180 8.90 -17.90 2.55
C ARG A 180 9.62 -17.80 1.21
N ASN A 181 10.43 -18.78 0.83
CA ASN A 181 11.11 -18.77 -0.47
C ASN A 181 10.12 -18.99 -1.60
N ASP A 182 9.12 -19.85 -1.41
CA ASP A 182 8.07 -20.07 -2.42
C ASP A 182 7.25 -18.79 -2.64
N PHE A 183 6.94 -18.08 -1.54
CA PHE A 183 6.32 -16.76 -1.62
C PHE A 183 7.16 -15.76 -2.41
N ILE A 184 8.44 -15.62 -2.08
CA ILE A 184 9.37 -14.72 -2.78
C ILE A 184 9.44 -15.06 -4.27
N ASN A 185 9.61 -16.34 -4.57
CA ASN A 185 9.78 -16.84 -5.93
C ASN A 185 8.53 -16.58 -6.79
N THR A 186 7.33 -16.63 -6.21
CA THR A 186 6.08 -16.31 -6.92
C THR A 186 6.12 -14.93 -7.60
N PHE A 187 6.85 -13.95 -7.03
CA PHE A 187 6.93 -12.60 -7.59
C PHE A 187 8.12 -12.33 -8.50
N ASN A 188 9.10 -13.23 -8.50
CA ASN A 188 10.36 -13.03 -9.22
C ASN A 188 10.41 -13.75 -10.59
N TYR A 189 9.33 -14.46 -10.95
CA TYR A 189 9.20 -15.15 -12.23
C TYR A 189 8.22 -14.42 -13.17
N GLY A 190 8.52 -14.44 -14.48
CA GLY A 190 7.68 -13.86 -15.52
C GLY A 190 8.31 -12.63 -16.18
N GLU A 191 9.22 -12.84 -17.14
CA GLU A 191 9.82 -11.72 -17.89
C GLU A 191 8.78 -10.97 -18.74
N ASN A 192 7.64 -11.59 -19.07
CA ASN A 192 6.60 -11.01 -19.93
C ASN A 192 5.24 -10.80 -19.24
N SER A 193 5.19 -10.84 -17.89
CA SER A 193 3.97 -10.57 -17.14
C SER A 193 3.83 -9.09 -16.79
N ARG A 194 2.58 -8.61 -16.75
CA ARG A 194 2.28 -7.26 -16.26
C ARG A 194 2.34 -7.27 -14.74
N LYS A 195 3.07 -6.31 -14.18
CA LYS A 195 3.33 -6.25 -12.73
C LYS A 195 2.78 -4.95 -12.19
N PHE A 196 2.04 -5.05 -11.09
CA PHE A 196 1.51 -3.90 -10.39
C PHE A 196 2.01 -3.88 -8.96
N VAL A 197 2.44 -2.71 -8.50
CA VAL A 197 2.92 -2.49 -7.14
C VAL A 197 2.00 -1.51 -6.44
N ARG A 198 1.43 -1.94 -5.31
CA ARG A 198 0.67 -1.07 -4.41
C ARG A 198 1.65 -0.40 -3.45
N LEU A 199 1.72 0.92 -3.51
CA LEU A 199 2.56 1.75 -2.67
C LEU A 199 1.78 2.39 -1.53
N SER A 200 2.45 2.55 -0.39
CA SER A 200 1.95 3.37 0.71
C SER A 200 3.03 4.09 1.46
N LEU A 201 2.63 5.16 2.15
CA LEU A 201 3.45 5.79 3.17
C LEU A 201 3.02 5.33 4.57
N ALA A 202 4.00 4.91 5.37
CA ALA A 202 3.82 4.71 6.80
C ALA A 202 3.31 5.99 7.47
N ARG A 203 2.68 5.85 8.64
CA ARG A 203 2.40 7.01 9.50
C ARG A 203 3.69 7.71 9.88
N ALA A 204 3.62 9.02 10.11
CA ALA A 204 4.76 9.78 10.58
C ALA A 204 5.33 9.15 11.87
N PHE A 205 6.59 8.73 11.81
CA PHE A 205 7.35 8.34 12.99
C PHE A 205 8.78 8.83 12.83
N ARG A 206 9.50 8.97 13.95
CA ARG A 206 10.89 9.41 13.98
C ARG A 206 11.78 8.20 14.24
N PRO A 207 12.50 7.66 13.22
CA PRO A 207 13.51 6.65 13.46
C PRO A 207 14.69 7.22 14.27
N ASP A 208 15.43 6.31 14.89
CA ASP A 208 16.72 6.65 15.48
C ASP A 208 17.65 7.21 14.39
N ASN A 209 18.32 8.33 14.69
CA ASN A 209 19.19 9.12 13.80
C ASN A 209 18.47 10.03 12.78
N TRP A 210 17.17 10.30 12.93
CA TRP A 210 16.46 11.30 12.14
C TRP A 210 16.07 12.50 12.99
N HIS A 211 16.24 13.70 12.44
CA HIS A 211 15.93 14.96 13.15
C HIS A 211 14.42 15.19 13.29
N GLU A 212 13.62 14.74 12.32
CA GLU A 212 12.18 14.96 12.25
C GLU A 212 11.41 13.65 11.98
N PRO A 213 10.12 13.57 12.39
CA PRO A 213 9.24 12.49 11.96
C PRO A 213 9.05 12.50 10.44
N VAL A 214 9.02 11.33 9.81
CA VAL A 214 8.76 11.19 8.37
C VAL A 214 7.84 10.01 8.07
N CYS A 215 7.23 10.02 6.89
CA CYS A 215 6.35 8.99 6.38
C CYS A 215 7.11 8.16 5.34
N PHE A 216 7.60 6.98 5.72
CA PHE A 216 8.42 6.13 4.83
C PHE A 216 7.58 5.41 3.77
N LEU A 217 8.14 5.30 2.56
CA LEU A 217 7.60 4.47 1.49
C LEU A 217 7.64 2.99 1.86
N GLN A 218 6.59 2.28 1.49
CA GLN A 218 6.38 0.85 1.71
C GLN A 218 5.64 0.26 0.51
N VAL A 219 5.93 -1.00 0.18
CA VAL A 219 5.13 -1.82 -0.73
C VAL A 219 4.17 -2.67 0.10
N SER A 220 2.87 -2.56 -0.13
CA SER A 220 1.88 -3.35 0.62
C SER A 220 1.30 -4.51 -0.14
N CYS A 221 1.49 -4.56 -1.46
CA CYS A 221 1.03 -5.65 -2.30
C CYS A 221 1.77 -5.58 -3.65
N ILE A 222 1.94 -6.75 -4.27
CA ILE A 222 2.49 -6.91 -5.62
C ILE A 222 1.51 -7.85 -6.33
N HIS A 223 1.14 -7.53 -7.56
CA HIS A 223 0.30 -8.37 -8.39
C HIS A 223 0.98 -8.63 -9.73
N ILE A 224 0.84 -9.85 -10.23
CA ILE A 224 1.45 -10.31 -11.49
C ILE A 224 0.38 -11.03 -12.30
N TYR A 225 0.21 -10.64 -13.56
CA TYR A 225 -0.75 -11.20 -14.52
C TYR A 225 -0.03 -11.62 -15.80
#